data_AF-A0A5N6Z5M5-F1
#
_entry.id   AF-A0A5N6Z5M5-F1
#
_cell.length_a   1.000
_cell.length_b   1.000
_cell.length_c   1.000
_cell.angle_alpha   90.00
_cell.angle_beta   90.00
_cell.angle_gamma   90.00
#
_symmetry.space_group_name_H-M   'P 1'
#
loop_
_entity.id
_entity.type
_entity.pdbx_description
1 polymer ?
#
loop_
_entity_poly.entity_id
_entity_poly.type
_entity_poly.pdbx_seq_one_letter_code
_entity_poly.pdbx_strand_id
1 'polypeptide(L)'
;MVSLKKIVLKISQRHPRPTASALRAATAPPTSGSPFINNSQGASAAVAELSDALGTVFDQIDLDEDGNNQIHAWLDRLDQEASQYGNSQLKDEYYSDWECSREKAQLVSVAWHCAKTVYETSFPSGSVRIGSWMLESGDYTTPSTDGTRKAVSFSRASPVEQGTPDKDLPLLVIAIRGSASAVDHMVNANYEPQNADDFIDLSRLTPENSTGLQAHSGFLNSAKALDNTVSHRMNEFIRLNRSRFYHILFTGHSAGGAVASLLFLRYLAQGSIYPSTRFSCITFGAPPVVTFPLLESPTIDASSGVCLNFINEFDPVTRADGAYKHCLVDLIHSMYNQQPSLSRSETSSTTVDSFTTDDSEKIWKGTDWPVLPSFYSHVGPRIVLLLRAKSSLKETCLRLRAVEVPRSDFDRLLFCRVAVHRRVCYEERVGLIAQGEFNEKTGWNDTILI
;
A
#
# COMPACT_ATOMS: atom_id res chain seq x y z
N MET A 1 2.90 -10.04 4.14
CA MET A 1 3.13 -11.47 4.48
C MET A 1 3.86 -12.22 3.37
N VAL A 2 3.19 -12.71 2.32
CA VAL A 2 3.75 -13.76 1.44
C VAL A 2 4.94 -13.33 0.57
N SER A 3 5.12 -12.04 0.23
CA SER A 3 6.28 -11.59 -0.55
C SER A 3 7.60 -11.79 0.22
N LEU A 4 7.87 -11.03 1.29
CA LEU A 4 9.05 -11.24 2.14
C LEU A 4 9.17 -12.69 2.62
N LYS A 5 8.07 -13.29 3.11
CA LYS A 5 8.08 -14.68 3.61
C LYS A 5 8.49 -15.70 2.54
N LYS A 6 8.09 -15.53 1.27
CA LYS A 6 8.55 -16.42 0.16
C LYS A 6 9.86 -15.99 -0.47
N ILE A 7 10.30 -14.75 -0.31
CA ILE A 7 11.67 -14.32 -0.65
C ILE A 7 12.64 -15.07 0.27
N VAL A 8 12.45 -14.94 1.59
CA VAL A 8 13.16 -15.71 2.62
C VAL A 8 13.11 -17.21 2.32
N LEU A 9 11.91 -17.78 2.11
CA LEU A 9 11.77 -19.22 1.84
C LEU A 9 12.44 -19.66 0.52
N LYS A 10 12.37 -18.87 -0.56
CA LYS A 10 12.97 -19.23 -1.85
C LYS A 10 14.49 -19.10 -1.87
N ILE A 11 15.05 -18.17 -1.09
CA ILE A 11 16.51 -17.99 -0.99
C ILE A 11 17.09 -19.13 -0.15
N SER A 12 16.53 -19.40 1.04
CA SER A 12 16.97 -20.52 1.89
C SER A 12 16.76 -21.91 1.22
N GLN A 13 15.66 -22.13 0.48
CA GLN A 13 15.47 -23.36 -0.31
C GLN A 13 16.41 -23.48 -1.54
N ARG A 14 17.32 -22.52 -1.77
CA ARG A 14 18.24 -22.48 -2.91
C ARG A 14 19.70 -22.25 -2.48
N HIS A 15 20.30 -23.31 -1.93
CA HIS A 15 21.77 -23.45 -1.87
C HIS A 15 22.43 -23.83 -3.22
N PRO A 16 22.00 -23.27 -4.37
CA PRO A 16 22.99 -22.91 -5.38
C PRO A 16 22.90 -21.43 -5.78
N ARG A 17 24.07 -20.79 -5.86
CA ARG A 17 24.29 -19.50 -6.55
C ARG A 17 23.51 -19.47 -7.86
N PRO A 18 22.87 -18.34 -8.23
CA PRO A 18 22.06 -18.24 -9.44
C PRO A 18 22.88 -18.68 -10.66
N THR A 19 22.37 -19.67 -11.40
CA THR A 19 23.07 -20.21 -12.56
C THR A 19 23.18 -19.14 -13.65
N ALA A 20 24.27 -19.17 -14.42
CA ALA A 20 24.54 -18.18 -15.48
C ALA A 20 23.41 -18.04 -16.52
N SER A 21 22.54 -19.06 -16.64
CA SER A 21 21.32 -19.01 -17.46
C SER A 21 20.23 -18.09 -16.87
N ALA A 22 20.04 -18.12 -15.55
CA ALA A 22 19.11 -17.24 -14.85
C ALA A 22 19.58 -15.78 -14.88
N LEU A 23 20.90 -15.54 -14.71
CA LEU A 23 21.48 -14.21 -14.88
C LEU A 23 21.24 -13.66 -16.30
N ARG A 24 21.52 -14.47 -17.34
CA ARG A 24 21.28 -14.07 -18.74
C ARG A 24 19.82 -13.75 -19.05
N ALA A 25 18.87 -14.44 -18.40
CA ALA A 25 17.44 -14.18 -18.56
C ALA A 25 16.99 -12.88 -17.87
N ALA A 26 17.67 -12.47 -16.79
CA ALA A 26 17.46 -11.19 -16.10
C ALA A 26 18.11 -10.00 -16.82
N THR A 27 19.24 -10.21 -17.52
CA THR A 27 19.94 -9.16 -18.29
C THR A 27 19.48 -9.01 -19.75
N ALA A 28 18.52 -9.82 -20.20
CA ALA A 28 18.01 -9.73 -21.57
C ALA A 28 16.99 -8.58 -21.68
N PRO A 29 17.06 -7.73 -22.72
CA PRO A 29 16.03 -6.72 -22.94
C PRO A 29 14.65 -7.38 -23.14
N PRO A 30 13.55 -6.72 -22.72
CA PRO A 30 12.19 -7.26 -22.87
C PRO A 30 11.89 -7.47 -24.36
N THR A 31 11.90 -8.74 -24.77
CA THR A 31 12.04 -9.15 -26.18
C THR A 31 10.72 -9.63 -26.80
N SER A 32 9.61 -9.52 -26.07
CA SER A 32 8.28 -9.90 -26.57
C SER A 32 7.17 -9.06 -25.94
N GLY A 33 6.12 -8.77 -26.71
CA GLY A 33 4.95 -7.99 -26.26
C GLY A 33 4.00 -8.72 -25.30
N SER A 34 4.49 -9.68 -24.51
CA SER A 34 3.69 -10.49 -23.57
C SER A 34 3.85 -9.99 -22.14
N PRO A 35 2.79 -9.46 -21.48
CA PRO A 35 2.87 -8.96 -20.11
C PRO A 35 3.37 -10.01 -19.11
N PHE A 36 3.00 -11.28 -19.28
CA PHE A 36 3.45 -12.37 -18.41
C PHE A 36 4.96 -12.60 -18.48
N ILE A 37 5.54 -12.54 -19.69
CA ILE A 37 6.99 -12.74 -19.88
C ILE A 37 7.76 -11.58 -19.24
N ASN A 38 7.32 -10.34 -19.49
CA ASN A 38 7.94 -9.14 -18.90
C ASN A 38 7.84 -9.16 -17.36
N ASN A 39 6.68 -9.52 -16.80
CA ASN A 39 6.50 -9.68 -15.37
C ASN A 39 7.38 -10.79 -14.78
N SER A 40 7.56 -11.91 -15.48
CA SER A 40 8.44 -13.00 -15.05
C SER A 40 9.93 -12.61 -15.09
N GLN A 41 10.37 -11.88 -16.12
CA GLN A 41 11.74 -11.37 -16.26
C GLN A 41 12.08 -10.36 -15.16
N GLY A 42 11.27 -9.31 -15.02
CA GLY A 42 11.50 -8.27 -13.99
C GLY A 42 11.41 -8.82 -12.56
N ALA A 43 10.49 -9.75 -12.28
CA ALA A 43 10.45 -10.45 -11.00
C ALA A 43 11.67 -11.35 -10.76
N SER A 44 12.25 -11.93 -11.82
CA SER A 44 13.47 -12.73 -11.70
C SER A 44 14.71 -11.88 -11.45
N ALA A 45 14.79 -10.69 -12.07
CA ALA A 45 15.83 -9.69 -11.78
C ALA A 45 15.74 -9.20 -10.32
N ALA A 46 14.56 -8.74 -9.89
CA ALA A 46 14.29 -8.31 -8.51
C ALA A 46 14.60 -9.39 -7.45
N VAL A 47 14.32 -10.67 -7.76
CA VAL A 47 14.66 -11.78 -6.86
C VAL A 47 16.16 -12.10 -6.90
N ALA A 48 16.85 -11.93 -8.03
CA ALA A 48 18.29 -12.13 -8.12
C ALA A 48 19.07 -11.05 -7.34
N GLU A 49 18.71 -9.78 -7.53
CA GLU A 49 19.25 -8.62 -6.80
C GLU A 49 19.10 -8.81 -5.28
N LEU A 50 17.88 -9.13 -4.82
CA LEU A 50 17.60 -9.35 -3.39
C LEU A 50 18.23 -10.64 -2.84
N SER A 51 18.47 -11.65 -3.67
CA SER A 51 19.17 -12.88 -3.28
C SER A 51 20.67 -12.71 -3.19
N ASP A 52 21.26 -11.84 -4.02
CA ASP A 52 22.67 -11.46 -3.94
C ASP A 52 22.90 -10.62 -2.67
N ALA A 53 22.04 -9.63 -2.46
CA ALA A 53 22.09 -8.74 -1.31
C ALA A 53 21.86 -9.44 0.05
N LEU A 54 21.11 -10.55 0.10
CA LEU A 54 20.85 -11.32 1.33
C LEU A 54 21.62 -12.66 1.43
N GLY A 55 22.46 -13.00 0.45
CA GLY A 55 23.11 -14.32 0.38
C GLY A 55 23.91 -14.70 1.63
N THR A 56 24.65 -13.74 2.19
CA THR A 56 25.45 -13.92 3.42
C THR A 56 24.64 -14.03 4.72
N VAL A 57 23.37 -13.57 4.69
CA VAL A 57 22.47 -13.60 5.87
C VAL A 57 21.79 -14.95 5.98
N PHE A 58 21.30 -15.50 4.85
CA PHE A 58 20.58 -16.78 4.87
C PHE A 58 21.47 -18.00 5.09
N ASP A 59 22.77 -17.93 4.75
CA ASP A 59 23.75 -18.95 5.13
C ASP A 59 23.90 -19.11 6.66
N GLN A 60 23.31 -18.22 7.48
CA GLN A 60 23.29 -18.28 8.94
C GLN A 60 21.91 -18.69 9.53
N ILE A 61 20.93 -19.03 8.68
CA ILE A 61 19.57 -19.40 9.11
C ILE A 61 19.27 -20.85 8.72
N ASP A 62 19.43 -21.76 9.68
CA ASP A 62 19.19 -23.19 9.52
C ASP A 62 17.67 -23.51 9.53
N LEU A 63 17.08 -23.73 8.35
CA LEU A 63 15.62 -23.88 8.19
C LEU A 63 15.16 -25.36 8.13
N ASP A 64 14.97 -25.94 9.31
CA ASP A 64 14.25 -27.22 9.51
C ASP A 64 12.71 -27.05 9.46
N GLU A 65 11.96 -28.14 9.67
CA GLU A 65 10.48 -28.23 9.52
C GLU A 65 9.65 -27.19 10.32
N ASP A 66 10.23 -26.50 11.31
CA ASP A 66 9.60 -25.40 12.06
C ASP A 66 9.74 -24.01 11.41
N GLY A 67 10.19 -23.95 10.14
CA GLY A 67 10.47 -22.69 9.43
C GLY A 67 9.33 -21.64 9.40
N ASN A 68 8.07 -22.02 9.68
CA ASN A 68 6.99 -21.04 9.82
C ASN A 68 7.14 -20.16 11.07
N ASN A 69 7.43 -20.76 12.23
CA ASN A 69 7.56 -20.06 13.50
C ASN A 69 8.87 -19.25 13.54
N GLN A 70 9.94 -19.82 13.00
CA GLN A 70 11.23 -19.13 12.84
C GLN A 70 11.10 -17.84 12.00
N ILE A 71 10.34 -17.87 10.88
CA ILE A 71 10.08 -16.66 10.08
C ILE A 71 9.23 -15.63 10.86
N HIS A 72 8.31 -16.07 11.73
CA HIS A 72 7.56 -15.13 12.56
C HIS A 72 8.47 -14.47 13.61
N ALA A 73 9.25 -15.24 14.35
CA ALA A 73 10.25 -14.72 15.29
C ALA A 73 11.28 -13.79 14.62
N TRP A 74 11.69 -14.10 13.39
CA TRP A 74 12.61 -13.25 12.62
C TRP A 74 11.98 -11.91 12.20
N LEU A 75 10.71 -11.92 11.76
CA LEU A 75 9.98 -10.68 11.46
C LEU A 75 9.72 -9.84 12.72
N ASP A 76 9.47 -10.48 13.86
CA ASP A 76 9.30 -9.79 15.15
C ASP A 76 10.65 -9.19 15.62
N ARG A 77 11.78 -9.89 15.42
CA ARG A 77 13.13 -9.36 15.67
C ARG A 77 13.46 -8.16 14.75
N LEU A 78 13.02 -8.18 13.49
CA LEU A 78 13.20 -7.07 12.55
C LEU A 78 12.38 -5.83 12.97
N ASP A 79 11.16 -6.02 13.46
CA ASP A 79 10.35 -4.95 14.04
C ASP A 79 10.95 -4.40 15.34
N GLN A 80 11.52 -5.28 16.18
CA GLN A 80 12.24 -4.89 17.39
C GLN A 80 13.50 -4.07 17.07
N GLU A 81 14.30 -4.48 16.09
CA GLU A 81 15.47 -3.70 15.64
C GLU A 81 15.02 -2.32 15.14
N ALA A 82 14.04 -2.27 14.22
CA ALA A 82 13.51 -1.02 13.70
C ALA A 82 13.05 -0.07 14.82
N SER A 83 12.40 -0.60 15.87
CA SER A 83 11.89 0.20 17.00
C SER A 83 12.95 0.95 17.82
N GLN A 84 14.24 0.66 17.62
CA GLN A 84 15.34 1.39 18.26
C GLN A 84 15.60 2.77 17.64
N TYR A 85 15.17 2.99 16.39
CA TYR A 85 15.46 4.20 15.62
C TYR A 85 14.36 5.25 15.73
N GLY A 86 14.76 6.54 15.76
CA GLY A 86 13.87 7.68 16.02
C GLY A 86 12.78 7.92 14.95
N ASN A 87 12.95 7.35 13.76
CA ASN A 87 12.05 7.41 12.60
C ASN A 87 11.18 6.15 12.43
N SER A 88 11.19 5.21 13.36
CA SER A 88 10.37 3.98 13.29
C SER A 88 8.87 4.21 13.52
N GLN A 89 8.51 5.32 14.17
CA GLN A 89 7.14 5.73 14.49
C GLN A 89 6.92 7.20 14.14
N LEU A 90 5.66 7.61 13.97
CA LEU A 90 5.32 9.03 13.86
C LEU A 90 5.46 9.72 15.22
N LYS A 91 5.97 10.96 15.20
CA LYS A 91 6.05 11.82 16.38
C LYS A 91 4.72 12.55 16.53
N ASP A 92 3.88 12.09 17.45
CA ASP A 92 2.48 12.51 17.61
C ASP A 92 2.31 14.05 17.67
N GLU A 93 3.29 14.77 18.23
CA GLU A 93 3.31 16.22 18.40
C GLU A 93 3.40 17.07 17.10
N TYR A 94 3.78 16.49 15.95
CA TYR A 94 4.00 17.27 14.71
C TYR A 94 2.86 17.23 13.69
N TYR A 95 1.83 16.42 13.91
CA TYR A 95 0.75 16.22 12.93
C TYR A 95 -0.59 16.66 13.50
N SER A 96 -1.35 17.40 12.68
CA SER A 96 -2.75 17.71 12.97
C SER A 96 -3.65 16.51 12.72
N ASP A 97 -4.74 16.44 13.49
CA ASP A 97 -5.75 15.40 13.34
C ASP A 97 -6.48 15.51 12.00
N TRP A 98 -6.65 14.39 11.30
CA TRP A 98 -7.35 14.33 10.02
C TRP A 98 -8.85 14.57 10.20
N GLU A 99 -9.39 15.52 9.43
CA GLU A 99 -10.81 15.83 9.44
C GLU A 99 -11.63 14.90 8.52
N CYS A 100 -12.55 14.17 9.14
CA CYS A 100 -13.51 13.31 8.46
C CYS A 100 -14.93 13.65 8.91
N SER A 101 -15.84 13.79 7.94
CA SER A 101 -17.28 13.91 8.18
C SER A 101 -17.94 12.52 8.16
N ARG A 102 -19.17 12.42 8.67
CA ARG A 102 -19.91 11.15 8.71
C ARG A 102 -20.13 10.55 7.33
N GLU A 103 -20.36 11.38 6.31
CA GLU A 103 -20.54 10.97 4.92
C GLU A 103 -19.21 10.45 4.34
N LYS A 104 -18.09 11.15 4.62
CA LYS A 104 -16.75 10.70 4.21
C LYS A 104 -16.43 9.35 4.87
N ALA A 105 -16.74 9.16 6.14
CA ALA A 105 -16.54 7.89 6.85
C ALA A 105 -17.43 6.76 6.32
N GLN A 106 -18.67 7.06 5.91
CA GLN A 106 -19.55 6.08 5.25
C GLN A 106 -18.98 5.64 3.90
N LEU A 107 -18.47 6.58 3.08
CA LEU A 107 -17.78 6.26 1.83
C LEU A 107 -16.52 5.40 2.05
N VAL A 108 -15.72 5.70 3.08
CA VAL A 108 -14.56 4.89 3.50
C VAL A 108 -14.99 3.48 3.95
N SER A 109 -16.10 3.36 4.68
CA SER A 109 -16.64 2.07 5.14
C SER A 109 -17.07 1.19 3.98
N VAL A 110 -17.73 1.78 2.97
CA VAL A 110 -18.14 1.10 1.73
C VAL A 110 -16.92 0.70 0.90
N ALA A 111 -15.93 1.58 0.77
CA ALA A 111 -14.66 1.29 0.11
C ALA A 111 -13.96 0.07 0.76
N TRP A 112 -13.85 0.09 2.09
CA TRP A 112 -13.22 -0.98 2.86
C TRP A 112 -13.96 -2.31 2.71
N HIS A 113 -15.30 -2.30 2.82
CA HIS A 113 -16.10 -3.51 2.67
C HIS A 113 -15.83 -4.18 1.32
N CYS A 114 -15.94 -3.45 0.21
CA CYS A 114 -15.65 -4.00 -1.11
C CYS A 114 -14.18 -4.45 -1.25
N ALA A 115 -13.21 -3.69 -0.73
CA ALA A 115 -11.79 -4.05 -0.73
C ALA A 115 -11.46 -5.30 0.11
N LYS A 116 -12.25 -5.61 1.15
CA LYS A 116 -12.18 -6.85 1.91
C LYS A 116 -12.84 -8.01 1.17
N THR A 117 -14.08 -7.83 0.71
CA THR A 117 -14.94 -8.88 0.14
C THR A 117 -14.42 -9.42 -1.19
N VAL A 118 -13.72 -8.64 -2.01
CA VAL A 118 -13.11 -9.11 -3.28
C VAL A 118 -12.07 -10.25 -3.11
N TYR A 119 -11.65 -10.55 -1.88
CA TYR A 119 -10.80 -11.69 -1.55
C TYR A 119 -11.57 -12.99 -1.24
N GLU A 120 -12.88 -12.92 -1.05
CA GLU A 120 -13.70 -14.07 -0.65
C GLU A 120 -13.93 -15.01 -1.83
N THR A 121 -13.89 -16.32 -1.56
CA THR A 121 -14.06 -17.36 -2.60
C THR A 121 -15.52 -17.60 -2.96
N SER A 122 -16.43 -17.21 -2.08
CA SER A 122 -17.88 -17.25 -2.24
C SER A 122 -18.41 -15.84 -2.03
N PHE A 123 -18.75 -15.15 -3.12
CA PHE A 123 -19.33 -13.81 -3.02
C PHE A 123 -20.69 -13.89 -2.31
N PRO A 124 -20.94 -13.09 -1.26
CA PRO A 124 -22.22 -13.11 -0.58
C PRO A 124 -23.32 -12.67 -1.54
N SER A 125 -24.21 -13.60 -1.89
CA SER A 125 -25.40 -13.35 -2.68
C SER A 125 -26.41 -12.59 -1.84
N GLY A 126 -26.41 -11.26 -1.93
CA GLY A 126 -27.34 -10.42 -1.20
C GLY A 126 -26.93 -8.96 -1.13
N SER A 127 -27.76 -8.22 -0.40
CA SER A 127 -27.57 -6.82 -0.06
C SER A 127 -26.99 -6.66 1.35
N VAL A 128 -26.07 -5.73 1.53
CA VAL A 128 -25.47 -5.39 2.83
C VAL A 128 -25.76 -3.93 3.15
N ARG A 129 -26.31 -3.65 4.34
CA ARG A 129 -26.50 -2.27 4.82
C ARG A 129 -25.20 -1.73 5.41
N ILE A 130 -24.74 -0.58 4.92
CA ILE A 130 -23.60 0.17 5.46
C ILE A 130 -24.07 1.60 5.70
N GLY A 131 -24.33 1.94 6.96
CA GLY A 131 -24.89 3.24 7.35
C GLY A 131 -26.30 3.48 6.78
N SER A 132 -26.45 4.57 6.02
CA SER A 132 -27.68 4.89 5.27
C SER A 132 -27.76 4.27 3.87
N TRP A 133 -26.72 3.57 3.42
CA TRP A 133 -26.69 2.94 2.10
C TRP A 133 -26.90 1.42 2.17
N MET A 134 -27.50 0.91 1.09
CA MET A 134 -27.64 -0.50 0.81
C MET A 134 -26.69 -0.82 -0.36
N LEU A 135 -25.78 -1.77 -0.14
CA LEU A 135 -24.77 -2.20 -1.09
C LEU A 135 -25.15 -3.55 -1.68
N GLU A 136 -25.33 -3.60 -3.00
CA GLU A 136 -25.56 -4.81 -3.77
C GLU A 136 -24.24 -5.32 -4.35
N SER A 137 -23.90 -6.58 -4.05
CA SER A 137 -22.84 -7.30 -4.77
C SER A 137 -23.29 -7.56 -6.22
N GLY A 138 -22.59 -6.97 -7.19
CA GLY A 138 -22.80 -7.22 -8.60
C GLY A 138 -21.77 -8.20 -9.17
N ASP A 139 -21.34 -7.93 -10.40
CA ASP A 139 -20.44 -8.81 -11.15
C ASP A 139 -19.08 -9.02 -10.49
N TYR A 140 -18.51 -10.21 -10.71
CA TYR A 140 -17.13 -10.55 -10.35
C TYR A 140 -16.39 -11.12 -11.56
N THR A 141 -15.16 -10.65 -11.77
CA THR A 141 -14.25 -11.19 -12.79
C THR A 141 -13.14 -11.97 -12.11
N THR A 142 -13.00 -13.23 -12.51
CA THR A 142 -11.96 -14.12 -12.00
C THR A 142 -10.55 -13.66 -12.43
N PRO A 143 -9.54 -13.86 -11.56
CA PRO A 143 -8.16 -13.56 -11.91
C PRO A 143 -7.70 -14.46 -13.06
N SER A 144 -6.78 -13.99 -13.89
CA SER A 144 -6.14 -14.84 -14.89
C SER A 144 -5.13 -15.80 -14.25
N THR A 145 -4.89 -16.94 -14.90
CA THR A 145 -3.93 -17.96 -14.46
C THR A 145 -2.48 -17.43 -14.45
N ASP A 146 -2.19 -16.44 -15.30
CA ASP A 146 -0.90 -15.77 -15.41
C ASP A 146 -0.70 -14.64 -14.38
N GLY A 147 -1.70 -14.37 -13.53
CA GLY A 147 -1.67 -13.34 -12.48
C GLY A 147 -1.66 -11.88 -12.97
N THR A 148 -1.62 -11.64 -14.29
CA THR A 148 -1.60 -10.29 -14.86
C THR A 148 -2.94 -9.60 -14.59
N ARG A 149 -4.07 -10.22 -14.93
CA ARG A 149 -5.40 -9.72 -14.60
C ARG A 149 -5.77 -10.15 -13.18
N LYS A 150 -5.78 -9.20 -12.24
CA LYS A 150 -6.23 -9.43 -10.87
C LYS A 150 -7.75 -9.68 -10.84
N ALA A 151 -8.24 -10.20 -9.72
CA ALA A 151 -9.68 -10.34 -9.53
C ALA A 151 -10.32 -8.95 -9.27
N VAL A 152 -11.50 -8.70 -9.81
CA VAL A 152 -12.23 -7.43 -9.63
C VAL A 152 -13.73 -7.71 -9.39
N SER A 153 -14.33 -7.00 -8.44
CA SER A 153 -15.76 -7.01 -8.17
C SER A 153 -16.38 -5.63 -8.36
N PHE A 154 -17.63 -5.62 -8.81
CA PHE A 154 -18.42 -4.42 -9.10
C PHE A 154 -19.64 -4.39 -8.19
N SER A 155 -19.64 -3.52 -7.17
CA SER A 155 -20.77 -3.37 -6.24
C SER A 155 -21.51 -2.06 -6.50
N ARG A 156 -22.83 -2.03 -6.29
CA ARG A 156 -23.65 -0.81 -6.45
C ARG A 156 -24.20 -0.38 -5.10
N ALA A 157 -24.12 0.91 -4.77
CA ALA A 157 -24.78 1.45 -3.58
C ALA A 157 -26.00 2.30 -3.96
N SER A 158 -27.06 2.14 -3.18
CA SER A 158 -28.34 2.87 -3.26
C SER A 158 -28.76 3.31 -1.84
N PRO A 159 -29.63 4.32 -1.69
CA PRO A 159 -30.09 4.73 -0.37
C PRO A 159 -31.04 3.67 0.22
N VAL A 160 -30.94 3.39 1.52
CA VAL A 160 -31.88 2.51 2.24
C VAL A 160 -33.31 3.07 2.20
N GLU A 161 -33.44 4.40 2.30
CA GLU A 161 -34.71 5.12 2.27
C GLU A 161 -34.92 5.79 0.91
N GLN A 162 -35.94 5.36 0.17
CA GLN A 162 -36.26 5.92 -1.14
C GLN A 162 -36.63 7.40 -1.04
N GLY A 163 -36.06 8.22 -1.91
CA GLY A 163 -36.36 9.66 -1.98
C GLY A 163 -35.44 10.55 -1.14
N THR A 164 -34.50 10.00 -0.37
CA THR A 164 -33.41 10.78 0.24
C THR A 164 -32.35 11.11 -0.81
N PRO A 165 -32.14 12.38 -1.20
CA PRO A 165 -31.11 12.73 -2.17
C PRO A 165 -29.73 12.69 -1.50
N ASP A 166 -28.85 11.84 -2.02
CA ASP A 166 -27.46 11.72 -1.58
C ASP A 166 -26.53 12.13 -2.74
N LYS A 167 -25.60 13.05 -2.46
CA LYS A 167 -24.65 13.60 -3.45
C LYS A 167 -23.63 12.58 -3.95
N ASP A 168 -23.40 11.52 -3.19
CA ASP A 168 -22.41 10.48 -3.50
C ASP A 168 -23.07 9.26 -4.18
N LEU A 169 -24.39 9.30 -4.45
CA LEU A 169 -25.17 8.27 -5.13
C LEU A 169 -25.76 8.75 -6.48
N PRO A 170 -26.04 7.84 -7.45
CA PRO A 170 -25.75 6.41 -7.42
C PRO A 170 -24.26 6.12 -7.55
N LEU A 171 -23.79 5.11 -6.80
CA LEU A 171 -22.38 4.75 -6.67
C LEU A 171 -22.10 3.38 -7.27
N LEU A 172 -21.09 3.30 -8.14
CA LEU A 172 -20.42 2.04 -8.51
C LEU A 172 -19.08 1.94 -7.80
N VAL A 173 -18.89 0.89 -7.02
CA VAL A 173 -17.62 0.56 -6.36
C VAL A 173 -16.92 -0.52 -7.17
N ILE A 174 -15.68 -0.24 -7.58
CA ILE A 174 -14.82 -1.13 -8.35
C ILE A 174 -13.68 -1.54 -7.41
N ALA A 175 -13.79 -2.73 -6.83
CA ALA A 175 -12.79 -3.24 -5.91
C ALA A 175 -11.85 -4.22 -6.60
N ILE A 176 -10.54 -3.97 -6.53
CA ILE A 176 -9.50 -4.83 -7.11
C ILE A 176 -8.84 -5.61 -5.96
N ARG A 177 -8.78 -6.94 -6.12
CA ARG A 177 -8.09 -7.83 -5.19
C ARG A 177 -6.59 -7.64 -5.29
N GLY A 178 -5.92 -7.52 -4.14
CA GLY A 178 -4.46 -7.67 -4.09
C GLY A 178 -4.01 -9.14 -4.23
N SER A 179 -2.80 -9.41 -3.77
CA SER A 179 -2.17 -10.73 -3.93
C SER A 179 -2.94 -11.84 -3.21
N ALA A 180 -3.25 -12.93 -3.93
CA ALA A 180 -3.79 -14.16 -3.35
C ALA A 180 -3.04 -15.42 -3.81
N SER A 181 -2.23 -15.33 -4.88
CA SER A 181 -1.47 -16.43 -5.47
C SER A 181 0.03 -16.14 -5.51
N ALA A 182 0.86 -17.18 -5.70
CA ALA A 182 2.29 -17.00 -5.93
C ALA A 182 2.60 -16.18 -7.20
N VAL A 183 1.71 -16.21 -8.19
CA VAL A 183 1.85 -15.49 -9.46
C VAL A 183 1.53 -14.01 -9.27
N ASP A 184 0.53 -13.66 -8.45
CA ASP A 184 0.29 -12.26 -8.06
C ASP A 184 1.55 -11.64 -7.42
N HIS A 185 2.25 -12.39 -6.57
CA HIS A 185 3.49 -11.93 -5.95
C HIS A 185 4.64 -11.76 -6.94
N MET A 186 4.68 -12.56 -8.01
CA MET A 186 5.65 -12.40 -9.10
C MET A 186 5.39 -11.10 -9.85
N VAL A 187 4.15 -10.85 -10.29
CA VAL A 187 3.77 -9.58 -10.95
C VAL A 187 4.12 -8.38 -10.07
N ASN A 188 3.82 -8.44 -8.78
CA ASN A 188 4.12 -7.34 -7.85
C ASN A 188 5.63 -7.23 -7.48
N ALA A 189 6.46 -8.23 -7.81
CA ALA A 189 7.91 -8.16 -7.63
C ALA A 189 8.61 -7.47 -8.82
N ASN A 190 7.95 -7.34 -9.97
CA ASN A 190 8.41 -6.52 -11.08
C ASN A 190 8.17 -5.03 -10.77
N TYR A 191 9.11 -4.40 -10.06
CA TYR A 191 9.02 -3.00 -9.60
C TYR A 191 9.69 -1.97 -10.51
N GLU A 192 10.26 -2.39 -11.64
CA GLU A 192 10.92 -1.48 -12.57
C GLU A 192 9.97 -0.40 -13.09
N PRO A 193 10.44 0.85 -13.25
CA PRO A 193 9.65 1.93 -13.84
C PRO A 193 9.30 1.63 -15.29
N GLN A 194 8.01 1.67 -15.59
CA GLN A 194 7.50 1.59 -16.96
C GLN A 194 6.75 2.88 -17.29
N ASN A 195 6.98 3.40 -18.50
CA ASN A 195 6.22 4.52 -19.03
C ASN A 195 4.71 4.19 -19.06
N ALA A 196 3.89 5.12 -18.58
CA ALA A 196 2.45 5.00 -18.46
C ALA A 196 1.67 5.97 -19.35
N ASP A 197 2.35 6.74 -20.21
CA ASP A 197 1.73 7.79 -21.05
C ASP A 197 0.77 7.20 -22.11
N ASP A 198 0.98 5.94 -22.51
CA ASP A 198 0.06 5.17 -23.36
C ASP A 198 -1.25 4.78 -22.65
N PHE A 199 -1.33 4.97 -21.32
CA PHE A 199 -2.43 4.53 -20.47
C PHE A 199 -3.08 5.66 -19.67
N ILE A 200 -2.31 6.67 -19.26
CA ILE A 200 -2.72 7.83 -18.46
C ILE A 200 -2.20 9.09 -19.18
N ASP A 201 -3.12 9.89 -19.72
CA ASP A 201 -2.79 11.19 -20.33
C ASP A 201 -2.48 12.21 -19.22
N LEU A 202 -1.21 12.26 -18.77
CA LEU A 202 -0.76 13.12 -17.68
C LEU A 202 -1.07 14.61 -17.94
N SER A 203 -1.11 15.03 -19.22
CA SER A 203 -1.42 16.41 -19.60
C SER A 203 -2.82 16.87 -19.15
N ARG A 204 -3.73 15.92 -18.89
CA ARG A 204 -5.09 16.17 -18.37
C ARG A 204 -5.15 16.33 -16.85
N LEU A 205 -4.14 15.81 -16.15
CA LEU A 205 -4.07 15.79 -14.68
C LEU A 205 -3.18 16.92 -14.15
N THR A 206 -2.04 17.13 -14.79
CA THR A 206 -1.05 18.16 -14.42
C THR A 206 -0.46 18.78 -15.69
N PRO A 207 -1.16 19.73 -16.35
CA PRO A 207 -0.71 20.33 -17.62
C PRO A 207 0.71 20.92 -17.55
N GLU A 208 1.09 21.47 -16.39
CA GLU A 208 2.37 22.14 -16.15
C GLU A 208 3.55 21.15 -16.02
N ASN A 209 3.29 19.88 -15.71
CA ASN A 209 4.31 18.83 -15.50
C ASN A 209 4.18 17.72 -16.56
N SER A 210 4.35 18.07 -17.83
CA SER A 210 4.18 17.15 -18.98
C SER A 210 5.40 16.22 -19.23
N THR A 211 6.19 15.90 -18.20
CA THR A 211 7.26 14.88 -18.28
C THR A 211 6.68 13.49 -18.11
N GLY A 212 7.03 12.55 -19.00
CA GLY A 212 6.36 11.24 -19.10
C GLY A 212 6.23 10.49 -17.77
N LEU A 213 5.01 10.09 -17.45
CA LEU A 213 4.66 9.41 -16.21
C LEU A 213 5.29 8.02 -16.20
N GLN A 214 6.04 7.69 -15.16
CA GLN A 214 6.45 6.31 -14.89
C GLN A 214 5.63 5.73 -13.75
N ALA A 215 5.25 4.46 -13.91
CA ALA A 215 4.54 3.69 -12.90
C ALA A 215 5.22 2.34 -12.69
N HIS A 216 4.99 1.74 -11.52
CA HIS A 216 5.45 0.40 -11.18
C HIS A 216 4.89 -0.62 -12.19
N SER A 217 5.77 -1.16 -13.04
CA SER A 217 5.42 -2.01 -14.20
C SER A 217 4.46 -3.16 -13.87
N GLY A 218 4.69 -3.90 -12.80
CA GLY A 218 3.78 -4.95 -12.33
C GLY A 218 2.33 -4.49 -12.12
N PHE A 219 2.11 -3.35 -11.46
CA PHE A 219 0.77 -2.81 -11.23
C PHE A 219 0.18 -2.18 -12.50
N LEU A 220 1.00 -1.54 -13.33
CA LEU A 220 0.58 -0.98 -14.62
C LEU A 220 0.10 -2.07 -15.59
N ASN A 221 0.81 -3.20 -15.68
CA ASN A 221 0.39 -4.36 -16.47
C ASN A 221 -0.94 -4.94 -15.96
N SER A 222 -1.16 -4.98 -14.64
CA SER A 222 -2.46 -5.37 -14.07
C SER A 222 -3.58 -4.38 -14.35
N ALA A 223 -3.32 -3.08 -14.34
CA ALA A 223 -4.31 -2.05 -14.70
C ALA A 223 -4.69 -2.14 -16.19
N LYS A 224 -3.70 -2.23 -17.09
CA LYS A 224 -3.90 -2.45 -18.52
C LYS A 224 -4.75 -3.70 -18.82
N ALA A 225 -4.50 -4.80 -18.11
CA ALA A 225 -5.26 -6.06 -18.27
C ALA A 225 -6.70 -6.02 -17.74
N LEU A 226 -7.05 -5.05 -16.89
CA LEU A 226 -8.39 -4.87 -16.33
C LEU A 226 -9.23 -3.82 -17.08
N ASP A 227 -8.59 -2.92 -17.81
CA ASP A 227 -9.22 -1.72 -18.37
C ASP A 227 -10.46 -1.98 -19.24
N ASN A 228 -10.40 -2.94 -20.16
CA ASN A 228 -11.54 -3.32 -21.00
C ASN A 228 -12.73 -3.86 -20.19
N THR A 229 -12.48 -4.55 -19.08
CA THR A 229 -13.53 -5.04 -18.18
C THR A 229 -14.13 -3.91 -17.36
N VAL A 230 -13.28 -3.00 -16.87
CA VAL A 230 -13.67 -1.83 -16.06
C VAL A 230 -14.52 -0.86 -16.88
N SER A 231 -14.02 -0.40 -18.03
CA SER A 231 -14.75 0.50 -18.95
C SER A 231 -16.10 -0.08 -19.37
N HIS A 232 -16.17 -1.37 -19.71
CA HIS A 232 -17.44 -2.04 -20.04
C HIS A 232 -18.45 -1.96 -18.88
N ARG A 233 -18.04 -2.28 -17.64
CA ARG A 233 -18.93 -2.24 -16.48
C ARG A 233 -19.31 -0.83 -16.02
N MET A 234 -18.43 0.15 -16.19
CA MET A 234 -18.74 1.57 -16.01
C MET A 234 -19.77 2.06 -17.03
N ASN A 235 -19.57 1.77 -18.31
CA ASN A 235 -20.50 2.13 -19.38
C ASN A 235 -21.87 1.47 -19.19
N GLU A 236 -21.91 0.19 -18.78
CA GLU A 236 -23.14 -0.50 -18.37
C GLU A 236 -23.86 0.23 -17.22
N PHE A 237 -23.14 0.58 -16.15
CA PHE A 237 -23.70 1.28 -15.00
C PHE A 237 -24.27 2.66 -15.38
N ILE A 238 -23.54 3.46 -16.16
CA ILE A 238 -23.96 4.77 -16.64
C ILE A 238 -25.17 4.64 -17.58
N ARG A 239 -25.19 3.64 -18.47
CA ARG A 239 -26.31 3.40 -19.41
C ARG A 239 -27.60 2.97 -18.71
N LEU A 240 -27.50 2.17 -17.65
CA LEU A 240 -28.66 1.62 -16.94
C LEU A 240 -29.28 2.61 -15.94
N ASN A 241 -28.48 3.46 -15.30
CA ASN A 241 -28.96 4.46 -14.36
C ASN A 241 -29.27 5.76 -15.12
N ARG A 242 -30.54 6.21 -15.18
CA ARG A 242 -30.89 7.51 -15.79
C ARG A 242 -30.63 8.70 -14.87
N SER A 243 -29.46 8.73 -14.25
CA SER A 243 -29.08 9.78 -13.30
C SER A 243 -28.58 11.04 -14.02
N ARG A 244 -28.65 12.18 -13.34
CA ARG A 244 -27.98 13.41 -13.79
C ARG A 244 -26.48 13.44 -13.43
N PHE A 245 -26.05 12.51 -12.59
CA PHE A 245 -24.72 12.44 -12.00
C PHE A 245 -24.37 10.98 -11.64
N TYR A 246 -23.10 10.60 -11.76
CA TYR A 246 -22.61 9.26 -11.45
C TYR A 246 -21.38 9.34 -10.55
N HIS A 247 -21.28 8.47 -9.55
CA HIS A 247 -20.10 8.35 -8.72
C HIS A 247 -19.45 6.98 -8.97
N ILE A 248 -18.17 6.98 -9.33
CA ILE A 248 -17.36 5.77 -9.52
C ILE A 248 -16.24 5.78 -8.49
N LEU A 249 -16.18 4.76 -7.63
CA LEU A 249 -15.17 4.61 -6.58
C LEU A 249 -14.26 3.43 -6.88
N PHE A 250 -12.99 3.70 -7.09
CA PHE A 250 -11.94 2.68 -7.15
C PHE A 250 -11.43 2.36 -5.75
N THR A 251 -11.30 1.07 -5.43
CA THR A 251 -10.78 0.66 -4.12
C THR A 251 -9.99 -0.65 -4.19
N GLY A 252 -9.18 -0.89 -3.17
CA GLY A 252 -8.42 -2.11 -3.04
C GLY A 252 -7.49 -2.09 -1.82
N HIS A 253 -7.19 -3.29 -1.33
CA HIS A 253 -6.21 -3.51 -0.27
C HIS A 253 -4.87 -3.97 -0.87
N SER A 254 -3.75 -3.55 -0.28
CA SER A 254 -2.40 -3.97 -0.68
C SER A 254 -2.15 -3.67 -2.18
N ALA A 255 -1.54 -4.60 -2.90
CA ALA A 255 -1.37 -4.55 -4.36
C ALA A 255 -2.66 -4.28 -5.17
N GLY A 256 -3.85 -4.54 -4.61
CA GLY A 256 -5.12 -4.21 -5.25
C GLY A 256 -5.38 -2.71 -5.25
N GLY A 257 -4.99 -2.02 -4.17
CA GLY A 257 -5.08 -0.56 -4.05
C GLY A 257 -4.17 0.15 -5.06
N ALA A 258 -2.93 -0.32 -5.26
CA ALA A 258 -2.03 0.26 -6.25
C ALA A 258 -2.58 0.17 -7.70
N VAL A 259 -3.21 -0.97 -8.05
CA VAL A 259 -3.90 -1.13 -9.35
C VAL A 259 -5.16 -0.25 -9.42
N ALA A 260 -5.90 -0.12 -8.31
CA ALA A 260 -7.04 0.78 -8.21
C ALA A 260 -6.65 2.25 -8.46
N SER A 261 -5.52 2.71 -7.90
CA SER A 261 -4.99 4.06 -8.13
C SER A 261 -4.61 4.31 -9.60
N LEU A 262 -3.99 3.35 -10.30
CA LEU A 262 -3.65 3.51 -11.72
C LEU A 262 -4.89 3.53 -12.63
N LEU A 263 -5.89 2.69 -12.34
CA LEU A 263 -7.18 2.74 -13.03
C LEU A 263 -7.87 4.08 -12.78
N PHE A 264 -7.92 4.53 -11.52
CA PHE A 264 -8.48 5.83 -11.16
C PHE A 264 -7.83 6.99 -11.92
N LEU A 265 -6.50 7.08 -11.96
CA LEU A 265 -5.78 8.10 -12.71
C LEU A 265 -6.14 8.09 -14.20
N ARG A 266 -6.26 6.90 -14.81
CA ARG A 266 -6.68 6.75 -16.21
C ARG A 266 -8.09 7.31 -16.46
N TYR A 267 -9.06 6.94 -15.63
CA TYR A 267 -10.44 7.39 -15.83
C TYR A 267 -10.63 8.87 -15.47
N LEU A 268 -9.89 9.39 -14.49
CA LEU A 268 -9.83 10.81 -14.18
C LEU A 268 -9.24 11.62 -15.35
N ALA A 269 -8.14 11.17 -15.96
CA ALA A 269 -7.58 11.78 -17.17
C ALA A 269 -8.54 11.73 -18.37
N GLN A 270 -9.48 10.79 -18.37
CA GLN A 270 -10.55 10.63 -19.37
C GLN A 270 -11.88 11.30 -18.96
N GLY A 271 -11.91 12.20 -17.96
CA GLY A 271 -13.14 12.79 -17.43
C GLY A 271 -14.06 13.44 -18.49
N SER A 272 -13.50 13.96 -19.59
CA SER A 272 -14.27 14.50 -20.73
C SER A 272 -15.07 13.45 -21.52
N ILE A 273 -14.66 12.17 -21.48
CA ILE A 273 -15.39 11.03 -22.06
C ILE A 273 -16.56 10.60 -21.16
N TYR A 274 -16.47 10.91 -19.86
CA TYR A 274 -17.43 10.54 -18.82
C TYR A 274 -18.12 11.78 -18.21
N PRO A 275 -18.86 12.57 -19.01
CA PRO A 275 -19.51 13.79 -18.50
C PRO A 275 -20.46 13.49 -17.34
N SER A 276 -20.50 14.41 -16.38
CA SER A 276 -21.27 14.26 -15.12
C SER A 276 -20.88 13.03 -14.27
N THR A 277 -19.68 12.46 -14.49
CA THR A 277 -19.14 11.38 -13.66
C THR A 277 -18.04 11.92 -12.75
N ARG A 278 -18.13 11.59 -11.46
CA ARG A 278 -17.11 11.87 -10.45
C ARG A 278 -16.35 10.61 -10.11
N PHE A 279 -15.03 10.71 -10.07
CA PHE A 279 -14.13 9.60 -9.78
C PHE A 279 -13.50 9.75 -8.39
N SER A 280 -13.64 8.74 -7.55
CA SER A 280 -12.98 8.66 -6.23
C SER A 280 -12.04 7.45 -6.19
N CYS A 281 -11.01 7.50 -5.34
CA CYS A 281 -10.14 6.37 -5.05
C CYS A 281 -9.82 6.30 -3.55
N ILE A 282 -10.14 5.18 -2.90
CA ILE A 282 -9.82 4.96 -1.48
C ILE A 282 -9.08 3.63 -1.37
N THR A 283 -7.81 3.67 -0.95
CA THR A 283 -6.94 2.49 -0.85
C THR A 283 -6.56 2.18 0.60
N PHE A 284 -6.19 0.93 0.86
CA PHE A 284 -5.84 0.45 2.20
C PHE A 284 -4.54 -0.36 2.16
N GLY A 285 -3.49 0.14 2.82
CA GLY A 285 -2.18 -0.53 2.82
C GLY A 285 -1.52 -0.65 1.45
N ALA A 286 -1.87 0.24 0.51
CA ALA A 286 -1.33 0.19 -0.85
C ALA A 286 0.16 0.60 -0.88
N PRO A 287 1.02 -0.10 -1.65
CA PRO A 287 2.35 0.40 -1.97
C PRO A 287 2.27 1.64 -2.87
N PRO A 288 3.30 2.51 -2.87
CA PRO A 288 3.40 3.60 -3.81
C PRO A 288 3.55 3.07 -5.25
N VAL A 289 3.13 3.84 -6.26
CA VAL A 289 2.89 3.32 -7.61
C VAL A 289 3.30 4.23 -8.78
N VAL A 290 3.42 5.55 -8.59
CA VAL A 290 3.78 6.53 -9.63
C VAL A 290 5.01 7.34 -9.25
N THR A 291 5.89 7.68 -10.19
CA THR A 291 7.13 8.42 -9.87
C THR A 291 6.88 9.89 -9.49
N PHE A 292 5.85 10.50 -10.06
CA PHE A 292 5.42 11.86 -9.73
C PHE A 292 4.31 11.86 -8.66
N PRO A 293 4.39 12.70 -7.61
CA PRO A 293 3.33 12.83 -6.62
C PRO A 293 2.09 13.49 -7.23
N LEU A 294 1.00 12.75 -7.33
CA LEU A 294 -0.24 13.20 -7.95
C LEU A 294 -1.35 13.36 -6.91
N LEU A 295 -2.16 14.42 -7.06
CA LEU A 295 -3.36 14.71 -6.27
C LEU A 295 -3.10 14.94 -4.75
N GLU A 296 -1.89 15.33 -4.36
CA GLU A 296 -1.54 15.60 -2.95
C GLU A 296 -2.28 16.80 -2.33
N SER A 297 -2.88 17.64 -3.16
CA SER A 297 -3.75 18.76 -2.75
C SER A 297 -5.13 18.60 -3.40
N PRO A 298 -6.20 19.19 -2.81
CA PRO A 298 -7.54 19.15 -3.39
C PRO A 298 -7.54 19.65 -4.84
N THR A 299 -7.92 18.78 -5.77
CA THR A 299 -8.06 19.15 -7.18
C THR A 299 -9.29 20.02 -7.36
N ILE A 300 -9.13 21.13 -8.08
CA ILE A 300 -10.21 22.12 -8.30
C ILE A 300 -11.26 21.60 -9.31
N ASP A 301 -10.92 20.57 -10.10
CA ASP A 301 -11.81 20.04 -11.13
C ASP A 301 -12.98 19.22 -10.58
N ALA A 302 -14.17 19.46 -11.13
CA ALA A 302 -15.45 18.89 -10.70
C ALA A 302 -15.58 17.39 -10.99
N SER A 303 -14.72 16.81 -11.84
CA SER A 303 -14.66 15.35 -12.08
C SER A 303 -13.97 14.59 -10.94
N SER A 304 -13.18 15.27 -10.11
CA SER A 304 -12.39 14.66 -9.05
C SER A 304 -13.19 14.51 -7.75
N GLY A 305 -13.10 13.32 -7.16
CA GLY A 305 -13.76 12.95 -5.92
C GLY A 305 -12.80 12.86 -4.75
N VAL A 306 -13.08 11.91 -3.86
CA VAL A 306 -12.22 11.66 -2.70
C VAL A 306 -11.07 10.75 -3.14
N CYS A 307 -9.83 11.22 -3.00
CA CYS A 307 -8.63 10.41 -3.17
C CYS A 307 -7.92 10.26 -1.82
N LEU A 308 -7.78 9.04 -1.27
CA LEU A 308 -7.19 8.80 0.05
C LEU A 308 -6.45 7.45 0.10
N ASN A 309 -5.30 7.44 0.78
CA ASN A 309 -4.55 6.21 1.09
C ASN A 309 -4.56 6.00 2.61
N PHE A 310 -5.31 5.00 3.08
CA PHE A 310 -5.29 4.60 4.49
C PHE A 310 -4.11 3.68 4.76
N ILE A 311 -3.28 4.07 5.72
CA ILE A 311 -2.01 3.43 6.03
C ILE A 311 -2.01 3.12 7.52
N ASN A 312 -1.88 1.86 7.90
CA ASN A 312 -1.61 1.54 9.30
C ASN A 312 -0.17 1.96 9.63
N GLU A 313 0.03 2.67 10.74
CA GLU A 313 1.39 2.92 11.23
C GLU A 313 2.13 1.58 11.39
N PHE A 314 3.42 1.58 11.07
CA PHE A 314 4.29 0.40 11.00
C PHE A 314 4.02 -0.57 9.82
N ASP A 315 3.13 -0.28 8.86
CA ASP A 315 2.89 -1.15 7.70
C ASP A 315 4.00 -1.05 6.63
N PRO A 316 4.90 -2.05 6.48
CA PRO A 316 6.02 -1.99 5.53
C PRO A 316 5.56 -1.98 4.07
N VAL A 317 4.37 -2.49 3.74
CA VAL A 317 3.92 -2.59 2.35
C VAL A 317 3.68 -1.21 1.76
N THR A 318 3.25 -0.27 2.58
CA THR A 318 3.02 1.13 2.18
C THR A 318 4.29 1.90 1.87
N ARG A 319 5.48 1.32 2.12
CA ARG A 319 6.79 1.86 1.73
C ARG A 319 7.51 1.04 0.65
N ALA A 320 6.96 -0.10 0.22
CA ALA A 320 7.71 -1.17 -0.47
C ALA A 320 8.08 -0.93 -1.95
N ASP A 321 8.78 0.17 -2.25
CA ASP A 321 9.48 0.38 -3.52
C ASP A 321 10.87 -0.32 -3.54
N GLY A 322 11.70 -0.03 -4.55
CA GLY A 322 13.06 -0.61 -4.66
C GLY A 322 14.03 -0.05 -3.61
N ALA A 323 13.98 1.25 -3.34
CA ALA A 323 14.87 1.93 -2.40
C ALA A 323 14.63 1.47 -0.95
N TYR A 324 13.37 1.35 -0.56
CA TYR A 324 12.99 0.89 0.77
C TYR A 324 13.36 -0.58 1.03
N LYS A 325 13.30 -1.45 0.01
CA LYS A 325 13.76 -2.84 0.13
C LYS A 325 15.26 -2.91 0.45
N HIS A 326 16.08 -2.06 -0.16
CA HIS A 326 17.50 -1.96 0.18
C HIS A 326 17.70 -1.52 1.64
N CYS A 327 16.99 -0.49 2.11
CA CYS A 327 17.05 -0.07 3.51
C CYS A 327 16.68 -1.19 4.49
N LEU A 328 15.71 -2.06 4.15
CA LEU A 328 15.39 -3.25 4.94
C LEU A 328 16.50 -4.30 4.90
N VAL A 329 17.18 -4.49 3.77
CA VAL A 329 18.34 -5.39 3.66
C VAL A 329 19.52 -4.88 4.48
N ASP A 330 19.81 -3.58 4.44
CA ASP A 330 20.86 -2.96 5.26
C ASP A 330 20.56 -3.10 6.77
N LEU A 331 19.30 -2.92 7.17
CA LEU A 331 18.83 -3.14 8.54
C LEU A 331 18.99 -4.60 8.95
N ILE A 332 18.66 -5.54 8.07
CA ILE A 332 18.90 -6.96 8.31
C ILE A 332 20.41 -7.20 8.49
N HIS A 333 21.29 -6.68 7.63
CA HIS A 333 22.74 -6.84 7.80
C HIS A 333 23.25 -6.29 9.14
N SER A 334 22.74 -5.15 9.63
CA SER A 334 23.14 -4.63 10.95
C SER A 334 22.77 -5.58 12.08
N MET A 335 21.60 -6.21 12.04
CA MET A 335 21.15 -7.19 13.06
C MET A 335 22.07 -8.41 13.20
N TYR A 336 22.73 -8.82 12.11
CA TYR A 336 23.66 -9.97 12.11
C TYR A 336 25.09 -9.53 12.42
N ASN A 337 25.54 -8.39 11.87
CA ASN A 337 26.86 -7.82 12.17
C ASN A 337 27.02 -7.37 13.63
N GLN A 338 25.92 -7.13 14.35
CA GLN A 338 25.92 -6.87 15.79
C GLN A 338 25.99 -8.13 16.69
N GLN A 339 25.94 -9.36 16.14
CA GLN A 339 26.13 -10.55 16.98
C GLN A 339 27.59 -10.62 17.46
N PRO A 340 27.84 -10.75 18.78
CA PRO A 340 29.19 -10.83 19.30
C PRO A 340 29.85 -12.11 18.79
N SER A 341 30.93 -11.96 18.03
CA SER A 341 31.80 -13.08 17.69
C SER A 341 32.35 -13.71 18.97
N LEU A 342 32.21 -15.02 19.08
CA LEU A 342 32.78 -15.78 20.21
C LEU A 342 34.28 -15.48 20.29
N SER A 343 34.72 -15.15 21.50
CA SER A 343 36.04 -14.61 21.85
C SER A 343 37.19 -15.20 21.03
N ARG A 344 37.83 -14.35 20.21
CA ARG A 344 39.15 -14.65 19.62
C ARG A 344 40.19 -13.72 20.25
N SER A 345 41.23 -14.36 20.80
CA SER A 345 42.29 -13.77 21.62
C SER A 345 42.84 -12.44 21.10
N GLU A 346 43.22 -11.59 22.05
CA GLU A 346 43.96 -10.34 21.87
C GLU A 346 45.16 -10.48 20.93
N THR A 347 45.46 -9.42 20.18
CA THR A 347 46.83 -8.86 20.09
C THR A 347 46.79 -7.42 19.56
N SER A 348 47.52 -6.55 20.25
CA SER A 348 47.84 -5.13 19.96
C SER A 348 48.25 -4.85 18.49
N SER A 349 48.09 -3.65 17.89
CA SER A 349 48.68 -2.38 18.39
C SER A 349 48.30 -1.10 17.58
N THR A 350 48.45 0.06 18.24
CA THR A 350 48.81 1.42 17.71
C THR A 350 47.87 2.25 16.81
N THR A 351 47.28 3.33 17.40
CA THR A 351 47.45 4.79 17.08
C THR A 351 47.66 5.20 15.59
N VAL A 352 47.05 6.23 14.97
CA VAL A 352 46.33 7.48 15.37
C VAL A 352 45.66 8.08 14.08
N ASP A 353 44.84 9.15 14.03
CA ASP A 353 44.46 10.17 15.04
C ASP A 353 43.03 10.76 14.84
N SER A 354 42.71 11.63 15.79
CA SER A 354 41.60 12.57 16.04
C SER A 354 41.31 13.65 15.00
N PHE A 355 40.01 13.92 14.77
CA PHE A 355 39.48 15.28 14.55
C PHE A 355 38.14 15.44 15.27
N THR A 356 38.12 16.32 16.27
CA THR A 356 36.94 16.68 17.07
C THR A 356 36.30 17.96 16.55
N THR A 357 34.98 17.98 16.42
CA THR A 357 34.16 19.17 16.66
C THR A 357 33.02 18.78 17.58
N ASP A 358 33.13 19.21 18.82
CA ASP A 358 32.11 19.08 19.86
C ASP A 358 31.14 20.26 19.74
N ASP A 359 29.83 19.99 19.76
CA ASP A 359 28.85 20.97 20.20
C ASP A 359 27.47 20.32 20.47
N SER A 360 27.00 20.43 21.71
CA SER A 360 25.58 20.35 22.11
C SER A 360 24.84 19.00 22.02
N GLU A 361 25.33 17.97 22.74
CA GLU A 361 24.51 16.78 23.06
C GLU A 361 23.32 17.12 23.99
N LYS A 362 22.15 17.39 23.40
CA LYS A 362 20.89 16.97 24.03
C LYS A 362 20.83 15.44 23.97
N ILE A 363 20.36 14.78 25.01
CA ILE A 363 20.25 13.31 25.06
C ILE A 363 19.10 12.86 24.15
N TRP A 364 19.42 12.53 22.90
CA TRP A 364 18.46 11.96 21.92
C TRP A 364 18.20 10.49 22.23
N LYS A 365 16.93 10.07 22.27
CA LYS A 365 16.57 8.65 22.21
C LYS A 365 16.61 8.18 20.76
N GLY A 366 17.72 7.56 20.38
CA GLY A 366 17.93 6.95 19.07
C GLY A 366 18.32 7.95 17.98
N THR A 367 19.35 7.61 17.20
CA THR A 367 19.57 8.19 15.87
C THR A 367 18.48 7.69 14.91
N ASP A 368 18.18 8.44 13.85
CA ASP A 368 17.29 7.95 12.79
C ASP A 368 18.05 6.95 11.91
N TRP A 369 17.38 5.88 11.46
CA TRP A 369 17.95 4.96 10.47
C TRP A 369 17.98 5.63 9.09
N PRO A 370 19.07 5.51 8.30
CA PRO A 370 19.13 6.06 6.95
C PRO A 370 18.11 5.37 6.02
N VAL A 371 16.99 6.05 5.75
CA VAL A 371 16.00 5.63 4.76
C VAL A 371 16.21 6.42 3.46
N LEU A 372 16.39 5.70 2.36
CA LEU A 372 16.55 6.27 1.02
C LEU A 372 15.23 6.94 0.56
N PRO A 373 15.29 8.05 -0.20
CA PRO A 373 14.09 8.69 -0.74
C PRO A 373 13.26 7.71 -1.57
N SER A 374 11.94 7.70 -1.36
CA SER A 374 11.07 6.79 -2.10
C SER A 374 10.94 7.24 -3.55
N PHE A 375 11.21 6.30 -4.47
CA PHE A 375 11.20 6.53 -5.92
C PHE A 375 9.76 6.60 -6.47
N TYR A 376 8.85 5.85 -5.86
CA TYR A 376 7.42 5.94 -6.14
C TYR A 376 6.68 6.73 -5.05
N SER A 377 5.53 7.28 -5.45
CA SER A 377 4.58 8.03 -4.64
C SER A 377 3.22 7.32 -4.60
N HIS A 378 2.46 7.53 -3.53
CA HIS A 378 1.01 7.29 -3.53
C HIS A 378 0.28 8.31 -4.39
N VAL A 379 -0.96 7.99 -4.76
CA VAL A 379 -1.87 8.90 -5.45
C VAL A 379 -2.82 9.49 -4.41
N GLY A 380 -2.71 10.79 -4.13
CA GLY A 380 -3.47 11.50 -3.11
C GLY A 380 -2.90 11.42 -1.68
N PRO A 381 -3.53 12.12 -0.71
CA PRO A 381 -3.12 12.16 0.69
C PRO A 381 -2.93 10.79 1.36
N ARG A 382 -2.02 10.77 2.34
CA ARG A 382 -1.69 9.61 3.17
C ARG A 382 -2.30 9.80 4.56
N ILE A 383 -3.36 9.05 4.85
CA ILE A 383 -4.02 9.06 6.16
C ILE A 383 -3.43 7.92 6.99
N VAL A 384 -2.50 8.27 7.89
CA VAL A 384 -1.85 7.28 8.75
C VAL A 384 -2.69 7.06 10.01
N LEU A 385 -2.92 5.78 10.31
CA LEU A 385 -3.76 5.27 11.38
C LEU A 385 -2.89 4.77 12.52
N LEU A 386 -2.78 5.59 13.57
CA LEU A 386 -1.98 5.34 14.75
C LEU A 386 -2.88 4.76 15.85
N LEU A 387 -2.51 3.60 16.38
CA LEU A 387 -3.23 2.97 17.49
C LEU A 387 -2.41 3.19 18.76
N ARG A 388 -2.92 3.98 19.71
CA ARG A 388 -2.21 4.42 20.91
C ARG A 388 -2.89 3.87 22.16
N ALA A 389 -2.11 3.40 23.13
CA ALA A 389 -2.63 3.05 24.44
C ALA A 389 -2.88 4.33 25.26
N LYS A 390 -4.13 4.57 25.68
CA LYS A 390 -4.48 5.63 26.64
C LYS A 390 -4.74 4.97 27.99
N SER A 391 -3.77 5.09 28.90
CA SER A 391 -3.88 4.58 30.26
C SER A 391 -4.73 5.53 31.12
N SER A 392 -5.78 5.00 31.73
CA SER A 392 -6.52 5.66 32.81
C SER A 392 -6.18 4.99 34.15
N LEU A 393 -6.61 5.59 35.27
CA LEU A 393 -6.43 5.01 36.61
C LEU A 393 -7.13 3.66 36.85
N LYS A 394 -7.94 3.17 35.88
CA LYS A 394 -8.69 1.90 36.01
C LYS A 394 -8.43 0.93 34.87
N GLU A 395 -8.29 1.42 33.64
CA GLU A 395 -8.10 0.59 32.44
C GLU A 395 -7.18 1.26 31.41
N THR A 396 -6.46 0.43 30.64
CA THR A 396 -5.71 0.84 29.45
C THR A 396 -6.53 0.48 28.22
N CYS A 397 -6.98 1.48 27.47
CA CYS A 397 -7.76 1.29 26.25
C CYS A 397 -6.95 1.76 25.02
N LEU A 398 -7.07 1.04 23.91
CA LEU A 398 -6.49 1.45 22.64
C LEU A 398 -7.41 2.48 21.96
N ARG A 399 -6.88 3.65 21.63
CA ARG A 399 -7.59 4.68 20.87
C ARG A 399 -6.97 4.85 19.49
N LEU A 400 -7.83 5.02 18.49
CA LEU A 400 -7.42 5.35 17.13
C LEU A 400 -7.18 6.86 17.02
N ARG A 401 -6.05 7.21 16.43
CA ARG A 401 -5.77 8.53 15.87
C ARG A 401 -5.55 8.37 14.36
N ALA A 402 -6.06 9.31 13.58
CA ALA A 402 -5.86 9.39 12.14
C ALA A 402 -5.30 10.78 11.83
N VAL A 403 -4.14 10.84 11.16
CA VAL A 403 -3.48 12.09 10.77
C VAL A 403 -3.12 12.06 9.29
N GLU A 404 -3.07 13.21 8.65
CA GLU A 404 -2.55 13.34 7.29
C GLU A 404 -1.04 13.59 7.34
N VAL A 405 -0.26 12.77 6.62
CA VAL A 405 1.21 12.83 6.65
C VAL A 405 1.77 13.34 5.31
N PRO A 406 2.54 14.45 5.30
CA PRO A 406 3.27 14.92 4.13
C PRO A 406 4.24 13.87 3.59
N ARG A 407 4.49 13.86 2.27
CA ARG A 407 5.42 12.91 1.66
C ARG A 407 6.84 13.01 2.23
N SER A 408 7.32 14.23 2.46
CA SER A 408 8.65 14.51 3.04
C SER A 408 8.93 13.74 4.33
N ASP A 409 7.88 13.53 5.11
CA ASP A 409 7.95 12.95 6.45
C ASP A 409 7.68 11.44 6.36
N PHE A 410 6.67 11.07 5.56
CA PHE A 410 6.32 9.67 5.31
C PHE A 410 7.46 8.87 4.69
N ASP A 411 8.19 9.46 3.74
CA ASP A 411 9.32 8.85 3.03
C ASP A 411 10.55 8.62 3.96
N ARG A 412 10.57 9.21 5.16
CA ARG A 412 11.64 9.04 6.15
C ARG A 412 11.39 7.91 7.15
N LEU A 413 10.18 7.36 7.21
CA LEU A 413 9.78 6.40 8.25
C LEU A 413 10.41 5.00 8.04
N LEU A 414 10.68 4.28 9.13
CA LEU A 414 11.13 2.89 9.13
C LEU A 414 10.05 1.96 9.70
N PHE A 415 9.11 1.56 8.85
CA PHE A 415 8.00 0.66 9.16
C PHE A 415 8.34 -0.81 8.88
N CYS A 416 8.36 -1.65 9.92
CA CYS A 416 8.73 -3.08 9.79
C CYS A 416 7.64 -4.08 10.23
N ARG A 417 6.56 -3.64 10.91
CA ARG A 417 5.53 -4.52 11.48
C ARG A 417 4.57 -5.11 10.45
N VAL A 418 5.02 -6.15 9.74
CA VAL A 418 4.22 -6.91 8.74
C VAL A 418 2.83 -7.33 9.25
N ALA A 419 2.67 -7.54 10.56
CA ALA A 419 1.40 -7.94 11.18
C ALA A 419 0.27 -6.90 11.04
N VAL A 420 0.57 -5.59 10.98
CA VAL A 420 -0.46 -4.54 10.85
C VAL A 420 -1.00 -4.39 9.43
N HIS A 421 -0.33 -4.98 8.43
CA HIS A 421 -0.81 -5.03 7.04
C HIS A 421 -2.02 -5.96 6.85
N ARG A 422 -2.39 -6.76 7.85
CA ARG A 422 -3.47 -7.74 7.71
C ARG A 422 -4.82 -7.03 7.59
N ARG A 423 -5.71 -7.57 6.73
CA ARG A 423 -7.06 -7.02 6.52
C ARG A 423 -7.84 -6.80 7.82
N VAL A 424 -7.73 -7.71 8.80
CA VAL A 424 -8.36 -7.56 10.12
C VAL A 424 -7.95 -6.28 10.86
N CYS A 425 -6.70 -5.85 10.73
CA CYS A 425 -6.17 -4.65 11.39
C CYS A 425 -6.56 -3.36 10.67
N TYR A 426 -6.91 -3.42 9.38
CA TYR A 426 -7.56 -2.33 8.66
C TYR A 426 -9.06 -2.29 8.98
N GLU A 427 -9.72 -3.44 9.09
CA GLU A 427 -11.14 -3.57 9.43
C GLU A 427 -11.48 -3.00 10.81
N GLU A 428 -10.69 -3.34 11.83
CA GLU A 428 -10.80 -2.80 13.18
C GLU A 428 -10.78 -1.25 13.18
N ARG A 429 -9.76 -0.67 12.53
CA ARG A 429 -9.55 0.77 12.50
C ARG A 429 -10.57 1.50 11.62
N VAL A 430 -10.98 0.93 10.49
CA VAL A 430 -12.08 1.48 9.68
C VAL A 430 -13.42 1.38 10.43
N GLY A 431 -13.63 0.36 11.25
CA GLY A 431 -14.78 0.26 12.15
C GLY A 431 -14.88 1.43 13.12
N LEU A 432 -13.75 1.78 13.77
CA LEU A 432 -13.66 2.95 14.65
C LEU A 432 -13.93 4.26 13.89
N ILE A 433 -13.38 4.43 12.68
CA ILE A 433 -13.70 5.58 11.82
C ILE A 433 -15.21 5.61 11.49
N ALA A 434 -15.82 4.47 11.16
CA ALA A 434 -17.25 4.38 10.83
C ALA A 434 -18.14 4.77 12.02
N GLN A 435 -17.73 4.45 13.25
CA GLN A 435 -18.42 4.81 14.50
C GLN A 435 -18.19 6.28 14.89
N GLY A 436 -17.10 6.89 14.44
CA GLY A 436 -16.66 8.22 14.86
C GLY A 436 -15.76 8.19 16.10
N GLU A 437 -15.19 7.03 16.41
CA GLU A 437 -14.34 6.75 17.59
C GLU A 437 -12.85 6.91 17.26
N PHE A 438 -12.46 8.11 16.81
CA PHE A 438 -11.08 8.46 16.46
C PHE A 438 -10.82 9.95 16.72
N ASN A 439 -9.54 10.33 16.87
CA ASN A 439 -9.15 11.73 17.12
C ASN A 439 -9.87 12.30 18.35
N GLU A 440 -9.73 11.55 19.45
CA GLU A 440 -10.34 11.75 20.77
C GLU A 440 -11.87 11.65 20.88
N LYS A 441 -12.60 11.73 19.76
CA LYS A 441 -14.07 11.57 19.68
C LYS A 441 -14.51 10.18 20.13
N THR A 442 -15.71 10.09 20.68
CA THR A 442 -16.39 8.85 21.10
C THR A 442 -17.63 8.53 20.27
N GLY A 443 -17.87 9.31 19.20
CA GLY A 443 -18.86 9.01 18.17
C GLY A 443 -19.21 10.25 17.34
N TRP A 444 -20.03 10.05 16.30
CA TRP A 444 -20.51 11.13 15.43
C TRP A 444 -21.44 12.16 16.10
N ASN A 445 -21.90 11.90 17.33
CA ASN A 445 -22.82 12.77 18.07
C ASN A 445 -22.11 13.68 19.09
N ASP A 446 -20.77 13.59 19.21
CA ASP A 446 -19.98 14.48 20.07
C ASP A 446 -19.86 15.88 19.46
N THR A 447 -20.99 16.60 19.46
CA THR A 447 -20.97 18.07 19.37
C THR A 447 -20.32 18.57 20.66
N ILE A 448 -19.11 19.12 20.54
CA ILE A 448 -18.43 19.75 21.67
C ILE A 448 -19.34 20.88 22.18
N LEU A 449 -19.87 20.72 23.39
CA LEU A 449 -20.43 21.81 24.18
C LEU A 449 -19.25 22.70 24.58
N ILE A 450 -19.03 23.77 23.79
CA ILE A 450 -18.17 24.91 24.14
C ILE A 450 -19.01 25.91 24.93
#